data_AF-B6QLL3-F1
#
_entry.id   AF-B6QLL3-F1
#
_cell.length_a   1.000
_cell.length_b   1.000
_cell.length_c   1.000
_cell.angle_alpha   90.00
_cell.angle_beta   90.00
_cell.angle_gamma   90.00
#
_symmetry.space_group_name_H-M   'P 1'
#
loop_
_entity.id
_entity.type
_entity.pdbx_description
1 polymer ?
#
loop_
_entity_poly.entity_id
_entity_poly.type
_entity_poly.pdbx_seq_one_letter_code
_entity_poly.pdbx_strand_id
1 'polypeptide(L)'
;MPTLGTPTANYRLRVTAGPSYDLKTHRTVPVNAEETLCIENEQAISYLCVRVQDYTGLPNNSPKTSPYFTHPLHEFDQYSISFILIPKQDISGNDLMFGNDFNRPIRDSIPPGFNTALRIVKWAIDPGLDGDPYADKPYLYSPGLASWNYFRIGEKVDPKEEKEGNRHEKIAVVEEGGEGSGKEEREKLQIPDDIAQRKKYFLDENKRNEFVFEKGSQYLVDFGNPYLGFNDFTLRLPGFHLHVAKYIDARKHKLRYTLTNKKLDREVLVILFTLLVEGSDEEIVERDSSASEGE
;
A
#
# COMPACT_ATOMS: atom_id res chain seq x y z
N MET A 1 -13.94 17.72 -25.25
CA MET A 1 -13.98 16.56 -24.35
C MET A 1 -12.81 15.66 -24.70
N PRO A 2 -11.70 15.68 -23.95
CA PRO A 2 -10.62 14.71 -24.13
C PRO A 2 -11.18 13.30 -23.88
N THR A 3 -11.06 12.41 -24.86
CA THR A 3 -11.48 11.01 -24.76
C THR A 3 -10.39 10.17 -24.10
N LEU A 4 -10.77 9.23 -23.23
CA LEU A 4 -9.81 8.35 -22.56
C LEU A 4 -9.05 7.46 -23.55
N GLY A 5 -7.74 7.34 -23.32
CA GLY A 5 -6.84 6.51 -24.12
C GLY A 5 -6.12 7.22 -25.27
N THR A 6 -6.29 8.54 -25.44
CA THR A 6 -5.42 9.29 -26.37
C THR A 6 -4.04 9.54 -25.74
N PRO A 7 -2.93 9.43 -26.51
CA PRO A 7 -1.56 9.73 -26.05
C PRO A 7 -1.35 11.15 -25.49
N THR A 8 -2.35 12.02 -25.61
CA THR A 8 -2.36 13.43 -25.21
C THR A 8 -3.16 13.71 -23.93
N ALA A 9 -3.79 12.70 -23.31
CA ALA A 9 -4.54 12.90 -22.07
C ALA A 9 -3.59 12.94 -20.88
N ASN A 10 -3.52 14.09 -20.21
CA ASN A 10 -2.87 14.21 -18.91
C ASN A 10 -3.76 13.58 -17.84
N TYR A 11 -3.14 12.86 -16.89
CA TYR A 11 -3.83 12.28 -15.75
C TYR A 11 -3.31 12.88 -14.47
N ARG A 12 -4.20 12.99 -13.48
CA ARG A 12 -3.88 13.41 -12.13
C ARG A 12 -4.21 12.29 -11.15
N LEU A 13 -3.26 11.95 -10.29
CA LEU A 13 -3.43 10.90 -9.30
C LEU A 13 -4.25 11.44 -8.12
N ARG A 14 -5.30 10.73 -7.72
CA ARG A 14 -5.98 10.90 -6.44
C ARG A 14 -5.77 9.65 -5.61
N VAL A 15 -5.41 9.82 -4.34
CA VAL A 15 -5.28 8.70 -3.39
C VAL A 15 -6.33 8.85 -2.30
N THR A 16 -7.13 7.82 -2.10
CA THR A 16 -8.11 7.73 -1.02
C THR A 16 -7.91 6.43 -0.26
N ALA A 17 -8.30 6.39 1.02
CA ALA A 17 -8.23 5.16 1.79
C ALA A 17 -9.37 5.06 2.80
N GLY A 18 -9.74 3.83 3.14
CA GLY A 18 -10.83 3.54 4.05
C GLY A 18 -10.78 2.13 4.63
N PRO A 19 -11.74 1.80 5.52
CA PRO A 19 -11.76 0.54 6.25
C PRO A 19 -12.33 -0.65 5.44
N SER A 20 -12.89 -0.40 4.24
CA SER A 20 -13.58 -1.41 3.43
C SER A 20 -13.59 -1.02 1.96
N TYR A 21 -14.14 -1.86 1.08
CA TYR A 21 -14.34 -1.49 -0.33
C TYR A 21 -15.41 -0.41 -0.59
N ASP A 22 -16.20 0.01 0.41
CA ASP A 22 -17.18 1.09 0.23
C ASP A 22 -16.47 2.44 0.12
N LEU A 23 -16.40 2.98 -1.09
CA LEU A 23 -15.74 4.25 -1.39
C LEU A 23 -16.37 5.46 -0.67
N LYS A 24 -17.61 5.36 -0.18
CA LYS A 24 -18.21 6.42 0.63
C LYS A 24 -17.58 6.55 2.01
N THR A 25 -16.92 5.49 2.47
CA THR A 25 -16.19 5.46 3.74
C THR A 25 -14.74 5.93 3.60
N HIS A 26 -14.28 6.10 2.36
CA HIS A 26 -12.91 6.53 2.10
C HIS A 26 -12.74 8.02 2.35
N ARG A 27 -11.56 8.39 2.83
CA ARG A 27 -11.09 9.76 2.97
C ARG A 27 -9.89 10.00 2.05
N THR A 28 -9.69 11.25 1.65
CA THR A 28 -8.50 11.65 0.88
C THR A 28 -7.25 11.45 1.72
N VAL A 29 -6.22 10.84 1.14
CA VAL A 29 -4.94 10.63 1.80
C VAL A 29 -4.08 11.88 1.61
N PRO A 30 -3.46 12.43 2.67
CA PRO A 30 -2.58 13.59 2.57
C PRO A 30 -1.21 13.18 1.99
N VAL A 31 -1.17 12.92 0.68
CA VAL A 31 0.03 12.40 0.00
C VAL A 31 1.22 13.33 0.20
N ASN A 32 2.37 12.75 0.58
CA ASN A 32 3.64 13.41 0.90
C ASN A 32 3.62 14.41 2.08
N ALA A 33 2.46 14.69 2.69
CA ALA A 33 2.40 15.56 3.85
C ALA A 33 2.99 14.89 5.09
N GLU A 34 3.37 15.68 6.09
CA GLU A 34 3.83 15.20 7.38
C GLU A 34 2.65 14.82 8.30
N GLU A 35 1.65 14.16 7.72
CA GLU A 35 0.38 13.83 8.38
C GLU A 35 -0.03 12.39 8.06
N THR A 36 -0.56 11.69 9.07
CA THR A 36 -1.15 10.36 8.90
C THR A 36 -2.66 10.43 8.78
N LEU A 37 -3.23 9.65 7.87
CA LEU A 37 -4.65 9.36 7.86
C LEU A 37 -4.95 8.20 8.82
N CYS A 38 -5.75 8.44 9.87
CA CYS A 38 -6.23 7.37 10.75
C CYS A 38 -7.39 6.60 10.07
N ILE A 39 -7.41 5.28 10.17
CA ILE A 39 -8.48 4.43 9.64
C ILE A 39 -8.77 3.37 10.68
N GLU A 40 -10.03 3.26 11.10
CA GLU A 40 -10.43 2.37 12.17
C GLU A 40 -11.63 1.53 11.77
N ASN A 41 -11.60 0.24 12.10
CA ASN A 41 -12.73 -0.67 11.97
C ASN A 41 -12.77 -1.64 13.16
N GLU A 42 -13.61 -2.68 13.07
CA GLU A 42 -13.74 -3.69 14.13
C GLU A 42 -12.44 -4.45 14.41
N GLN A 43 -11.56 -4.57 13.42
CA GLN A 43 -10.37 -5.43 13.46
C GLN A 43 -9.12 -4.68 13.97
N ALA A 44 -8.94 -3.42 13.56
CA ALA A 44 -7.72 -2.67 13.85
C ALA A 44 -7.90 -1.15 13.77
N ILE A 45 -6.90 -0.44 14.28
CA ILE A 45 -6.63 0.97 14.00
C ILE A 45 -5.41 1.02 13.08
N SER A 46 -5.43 1.86 12.05
CA SER A 46 -4.35 2.04 11.10
C SER A 46 -4.01 3.52 10.92
N TYR A 47 -2.73 3.88 11.03
CA TYR A 47 -2.25 5.22 10.69
C TYR A 47 -1.47 5.13 9.39
N LEU A 48 -1.97 5.73 8.32
CA LEU A 48 -1.47 5.59 6.96
C LEU A 48 -0.72 6.83 6.48
N CYS A 49 0.45 6.61 5.89
CA CYS A 49 1.15 7.55 5.02
C CYS A 49 1.25 6.97 3.61
N VAL A 50 0.99 7.80 2.60
CA VAL A 50 1.32 7.48 1.21
C VAL A 50 2.25 8.55 0.68
N ARG A 51 3.34 8.11 0.04
CA ARG A 51 4.32 9.00 -0.57
C ARG A 51 4.49 8.63 -2.02
N VAL A 52 4.64 9.63 -2.88
CA VAL A 52 4.85 9.46 -4.32
C VAL A 52 5.88 10.48 -4.76
N GLN A 53 6.94 10.03 -5.41
CA GLN A 53 7.97 10.92 -5.90
C GLN A 53 7.47 11.74 -7.09
N ASP A 54 7.88 13.01 -7.15
CA ASP A 54 7.46 13.99 -8.16
C ASP A 54 5.93 14.12 -8.29
N TYR A 55 5.20 14.04 -7.17
CA TYR A 55 3.75 14.03 -7.15
C TYR A 55 3.13 15.26 -7.84
N THR A 56 2.23 15.00 -8.78
CA THR A 56 1.45 16.02 -9.53
C THR A 56 -0.07 15.81 -9.37
N GLY A 57 -0.46 15.00 -8.38
CA GLY A 57 -1.83 14.61 -8.15
C GLY A 57 -2.66 15.64 -7.39
N LEU A 58 -3.68 15.14 -6.71
CA LEU A 58 -4.64 15.90 -5.89
C LEU A 58 -4.57 15.43 -4.43
N PRO A 59 -4.81 16.32 -3.45
CA PRO A 59 -5.02 17.77 -3.55
C PRO A 59 -3.88 18.58 -4.20
N ASN A 60 -4.19 19.78 -4.71
CA ASN A 60 -3.20 20.64 -5.39
C ASN A 60 -2.06 21.11 -4.48
N ASN A 61 -2.33 21.23 -3.18
CA ASN A 61 -1.37 21.69 -2.17
C ASN A 61 -0.51 20.55 -1.61
N SER A 62 -0.73 19.30 -2.02
CA SER A 62 0.13 18.17 -1.62
C SER A 62 1.59 18.43 -2.05
N PRO A 63 2.57 18.20 -1.16
CA PRO A 63 3.97 18.33 -1.52
C PRO A 63 4.34 17.45 -2.72
N LYS A 64 5.20 17.97 -3.61
CA LYS A 64 5.68 17.19 -4.76
C LYS A 64 6.59 16.02 -4.36
N THR A 65 7.22 16.10 -3.20
CA THR A 65 8.14 15.06 -2.70
C THR A 65 8.11 15.04 -1.17
N SER A 66 8.80 14.08 -0.57
CA SER A 66 8.90 13.88 0.87
C SER A 66 10.37 13.63 1.26
N PRO A 67 10.81 14.03 2.48
CA PRO A 67 12.13 13.67 3.01
C PRO A 67 12.44 12.16 2.95
N TYR A 68 11.41 11.31 2.97
CA TYR A 68 11.50 9.86 2.78
C TYR A 68 12.41 9.48 1.59
N PHE A 69 12.23 10.09 0.42
CA PHE A 69 12.99 9.75 -0.80
C PHE A 69 14.45 10.20 -0.78
N THR A 70 14.85 10.99 0.23
CA THR A 70 16.25 11.38 0.44
C THR A 70 16.94 10.53 1.51
N HIS A 71 16.17 9.68 2.20
CA HIS A 71 16.72 8.77 3.18
C HIS A 71 17.53 7.65 2.49
N PRO A 72 18.70 7.22 3.03
CA PRO A 72 19.53 6.19 2.40
C PRO A 72 18.83 4.85 2.14
N LEU A 73 17.79 4.53 2.91
CA LEU A 73 16.99 3.31 2.72
C LEU A 73 16.04 3.36 1.51
N HIS A 74 15.75 4.56 0.99
CA HIS A 74 14.64 4.81 0.06
C HIS A 74 15.04 5.67 -1.14
N GLU A 75 16.34 5.86 -1.40
CA GLU A 75 16.86 6.75 -2.46
C GLU A 75 16.40 6.36 -3.87
N PHE A 76 15.98 5.11 -4.08
CA PHE A 76 15.49 4.60 -5.35
C PHE A 76 13.98 4.44 -5.42
N ASP A 77 13.27 4.52 -4.29
CA ASP A 77 11.83 4.28 -4.25
C ASP A 77 11.09 5.35 -5.07
N GLN A 78 10.00 4.95 -5.72
CA GLN A 78 9.16 5.88 -6.49
C GLN A 78 7.86 6.20 -5.76
N TYR A 79 7.49 5.35 -4.82
CA TYR A 79 6.36 5.54 -3.92
C TYR A 79 6.54 4.68 -2.68
N SER A 80 5.76 4.99 -1.64
CA SER A 80 5.62 4.14 -0.47
C SER A 80 4.20 4.17 0.10
N ILE A 81 3.83 3.05 0.70
CA ILE A 81 2.64 2.89 1.54
C ILE A 81 3.16 2.44 2.90
N SER A 82 3.25 3.37 3.85
CA SER A 82 3.66 3.07 5.22
C SER A 82 2.48 3.15 6.15
N PHE A 83 2.37 2.23 7.10
CA PHE A 83 1.30 2.30 8.08
C PHE A 83 1.72 1.72 9.44
N ILE A 84 1.11 2.26 10.50
CA ILE A 84 1.06 1.61 11.81
C ILE A 84 -0.23 0.81 11.85
N LEU A 85 -0.16 -0.47 12.18
CA LEU A 85 -1.32 -1.32 12.45
C LEU A 85 -1.39 -1.64 13.95
N ILE A 86 -2.54 -1.40 14.56
CA ILE A 86 -2.82 -1.73 15.97
C ILE A 86 -4.04 -2.67 15.99
N PRO A 87 -3.83 -3.99 16.12
CA PRO A 87 -4.93 -4.95 16.16
C PRO A 87 -5.81 -4.75 17.40
N LYS A 88 -7.13 -4.87 17.23
CA LYS A 88 -8.11 -4.86 18.33
C LYS A 88 -8.39 -6.25 18.89
N GLN A 89 -7.88 -7.26 18.21
CA GLN A 89 -7.90 -8.68 18.54
C GLN A 89 -6.64 -9.33 17.99
N ASP A 90 -6.30 -10.50 18.52
CA ASP A 90 -5.18 -11.28 17.99
C ASP A 90 -5.48 -11.76 16.57
N ILE A 91 -4.51 -11.61 15.66
CA ILE A 91 -4.61 -12.07 14.27
C ILE A 91 -3.41 -12.96 13.97
N SER A 92 -3.64 -14.14 13.37
CA SER A 92 -2.54 -15.01 12.96
C SER A 92 -1.68 -14.34 11.89
N GLY A 93 -0.37 -14.58 11.93
CA GLY A 93 0.56 -14.16 10.88
C GLY A 93 0.21 -14.71 9.49
N ASN A 94 -0.60 -15.78 9.40
CA ASN A 94 -1.12 -16.30 8.14
C ASN A 94 -2.37 -15.60 7.60
N ASP A 95 -3.07 -14.85 8.45
CA ASP A 95 -4.37 -14.32 8.08
C ASP A 95 -4.27 -12.92 7.45
N LEU A 96 -3.22 -12.15 7.76
CA LEU A 96 -3.00 -10.84 7.14
C LEU A 96 -2.29 -10.96 5.78
N MET A 97 -3.06 -10.73 4.72
CA MET A 97 -2.59 -10.71 3.34
C MET A 97 -2.54 -9.28 2.83
N PHE A 98 -1.50 -8.93 2.10
CA PHE A 98 -1.34 -7.62 1.48
C PHE A 98 -1.11 -7.77 -0.02
N GLY A 99 -1.73 -6.91 -0.82
CA GLY A 99 -1.62 -7.02 -2.27
C GLY A 99 -2.65 -6.18 -3.03
N ASN A 100 -2.91 -6.57 -4.27
CA ASN A 100 -3.79 -5.88 -5.19
C ASN A 100 -4.96 -6.76 -5.61
N ASP A 101 -6.14 -6.17 -5.78
CA ASP A 101 -7.30 -6.88 -6.28
C ASP A 101 -8.27 -5.96 -7.03
N PHE A 102 -9.23 -6.59 -7.73
CA PHE A 102 -10.20 -5.92 -8.57
C PHE A 102 -11.58 -6.54 -8.40
N ASN A 103 -12.61 -5.70 -8.28
CA ASN A 103 -14.00 -6.16 -8.16
C ASN A 103 -14.63 -6.56 -9.51
N ARG A 104 -13.84 -6.61 -10.58
CA ARG A 104 -14.30 -6.93 -11.94
C ARG A 104 -13.17 -7.49 -12.80
N PRO A 105 -13.48 -8.22 -13.87
CA PRO A 105 -12.47 -8.83 -14.71
C PRO A 105 -11.59 -7.78 -15.39
N ILE A 106 -10.28 -8.06 -15.47
CA ILE A 106 -9.30 -7.22 -16.20
C ILE A 106 -8.63 -7.96 -17.37
N ARG A 107 -8.97 -9.23 -17.60
CA ARG A 107 -8.33 -10.13 -18.58
C ARG A 107 -8.14 -9.54 -19.98
N ASP A 108 -9.09 -8.74 -20.47
CA ASP A 108 -9.01 -8.11 -21.79
C ASP A 108 -8.04 -6.90 -21.86
N SER A 109 -7.39 -6.59 -20.74
CA SER A 109 -6.57 -5.39 -20.55
C SER A 109 -5.17 -5.70 -20.05
N ILE A 110 -4.89 -6.97 -19.83
CA ILE A 110 -3.59 -7.44 -19.39
C ILE A 110 -2.59 -7.20 -20.55
N PRO A 111 -1.54 -6.40 -20.34
CA PRO A 111 -0.57 -6.12 -21.38
C PRO A 111 0.11 -7.41 -21.89
N PRO A 112 0.43 -7.49 -23.20
CA PRO A 112 1.39 -8.49 -23.68
C PRO A 112 2.67 -8.45 -22.84
N GLY A 113 3.12 -9.62 -22.38
CA GLY A 113 4.29 -9.74 -21.49
C GLY A 113 3.97 -9.71 -19.99
N PHE A 114 2.72 -9.52 -19.57
CA PHE A 114 2.34 -9.54 -18.16
C PHE A 114 2.74 -10.83 -17.44
N ASN A 115 2.55 -12.01 -18.06
CA ASN A 115 2.96 -13.28 -17.43
C ASN A 115 4.48 -13.35 -17.21
N THR A 116 5.28 -12.70 -18.08
CA THR A 116 6.72 -12.55 -17.86
C THR A 116 7.01 -11.62 -16.69
N ALA A 117 6.33 -10.47 -16.61
CA ALA A 117 6.44 -9.54 -15.49
C ALA A 117 6.07 -10.22 -14.15
N LEU A 118 4.94 -10.93 -14.10
CA LEU A 118 4.50 -11.67 -12.92
C LEU A 118 5.52 -12.73 -12.51
N ARG A 119 6.11 -13.46 -13.47
CA ARG A 119 7.18 -14.42 -13.17
C ARG A 119 8.43 -13.75 -12.59
N ILE A 120 8.82 -12.58 -13.09
CA ILE A 120 9.94 -11.80 -12.53
C ILE A 120 9.62 -11.36 -11.11
N VAL A 121 8.42 -10.85 -10.85
CA VAL A 121 7.99 -10.47 -9.50
C VAL A 121 8.08 -11.66 -8.55
N LYS A 122 7.47 -12.80 -8.91
CA LYS A 122 7.50 -14.02 -8.09
C LYS A 122 8.90 -14.57 -7.87
N TRP A 123 9.82 -14.37 -8.81
CA TRP A 123 11.18 -14.91 -8.68
C TRP A 123 12.13 -13.99 -7.91
N ALA A 124 12.08 -12.68 -8.15
CA ALA A 124 13.09 -11.73 -7.67
C ALA A 124 12.61 -10.79 -6.55
N ILE A 125 11.31 -10.56 -6.42
CA ILE A 125 10.77 -9.48 -5.58
C ILE A 125 9.92 -10.04 -4.45
N ASP A 126 8.93 -10.86 -4.79
CA ASP A 126 7.98 -11.43 -3.85
C ASP A 126 7.64 -12.88 -4.20
N PRO A 127 8.43 -13.85 -3.68
CA PRO A 127 8.14 -15.27 -3.85
C PRO A 127 6.85 -15.74 -3.18
N GLY A 128 6.31 -14.98 -2.24
CA GLY A 128 5.05 -15.28 -1.55
C GLY A 128 3.82 -14.89 -2.35
N LEU A 129 3.99 -14.18 -3.47
CA LEU A 129 2.89 -13.68 -4.28
C LEU A 129 2.12 -14.80 -4.96
N ASP A 130 0.84 -14.87 -4.64
CA ASP A 130 -0.13 -15.76 -5.25
C ASP A 130 -1.28 -14.97 -5.86
N GLY A 131 -1.91 -15.54 -6.88
CA GLY A 131 -3.16 -15.01 -7.41
C GLY A 131 -3.43 -15.29 -8.87
N ASP A 132 -4.62 -14.86 -9.29
CA ASP A 132 -5.13 -15.06 -10.63
C ASP A 132 -5.53 -13.71 -11.26
N PRO A 133 -4.70 -13.16 -12.16
CA PRO A 133 -5.01 -11.92 -12.86
C PRO A 133 -6.12 -12.09 -13.91
N TYR A 134 -6.45 -13.32 -14.33
CA TYR A 134 -7.44 -13.62 -15.36
C TYR A 134 -8.83 -13.95 -14.80
N ALA A 135 -8.97 -14.07 -13.48
CA ALA A 135 -10.24 -14.32 -12.81
C ALA A 135 -11.29 -13.22 -13.04
N ASP A 136 -12.55 -13.51 -12.70
CA ASP A 136 -13.62 -12.49 -12.72
C ASP A 136 -13.46 -11.45 -11.61
N LYS A 137 -12.81 -11.83 -10.52
CA LYS A 137 -12.31 -10.93 -9.48
C LYS A 137 -10.80 -11.15 -9.35
N PRO A 138 -10.00 -10.52 -10.22
CA PRO A 138 -8.56 -10.66 -10.21
C PRO A 138 -7.95 -10.28 -8.87
N TYR A 139 -6.91 -11.01 -8.46
CA TYR A 139 -6.16 -10.72 -7.24
C TYR A 139 -4.70 -11.14 -7.37
N LEU A 140 -3.85 -10.47 -6.61
CA LEU A 140 -2.44 -10.77 -6.40
C LEU A 140 -2.14 -10.44 -4.93
N TYR A 141 -1.98 -11.45 -4.10
CA TYR A 141 -1.80 -11.34 -2.65
C TYR A 141 -0.60 -12.12 -2.16
N SER A 142 0.06 -11.57 -1.14
CA SER A 142 1.13 -12.22 -0.40
C SER A 142 0.85 -12.14 1.09
N PRO A 143 1.36 -13.09 1.91
CA PRO A 143 1.37 -12.90 3.35
C PRO A 143 2.13 -11.62 3.68
N GLY A 144 1.53 -10.71 4.46
CA GLY A 144 2.11 -9.38 4.71
C GLY A 144 3.55 -9.44 5.22
N LEU A 145 3.79 -10.36 6.17
CA LEU A 145 5.12 -10.63 6.74
C LEU A 145 6.17 -11.10 5.70
N ALA A 146 5.77 -11.63 4.55
CA ALA A 146 6.69 -12.02 3.48
C ALA A 146 6.87 -10.92 2.42
N SER A 147 5.94 -9.97 2.31
CA SER A 147 5.94 -8.97 1.24
C SER A 147 6.46 -7.59 1.64
N TRP A 148 6.19 -7.13 2.87
CA TRP A 148 6.54 -5.76 3.30
C TRP A 148 8.05 -5.51 3.29
N ASN A 149 8.49 -4.35 2.81
CA ASN A 149 9.90 -3.99 2.68
C ASN A 149 10.58 -3.80 4.03
N TYR A 150 9.90 -3.11 4.94
CA TYR A 150 10.34 -2.96 6.33
C TYR A 150 9.22 -3.32 7.27
N PHE A 151 9.57 -4.01 8.35
CA PHE A 151 8.63 -4.42 9.38
C PHE A 151 9.22 -4.21 10.76
N ARG A 152 8.49 -3.48 11.60
CA ARG A 152 8.90 -3.18 12.97
C ARG A 152 7.81 -3.49 13.97
N ILE A 153 8.17 -4.20 15.03
CA ILE A 153 7.29 -4.48 16.16
C ILE A 153 7.54 -3.42 17.25
N GLY A 154 6.50 -2.64 17.52
CA GLY A 154 6.46 -1.58 18.52
C GLY A 154 5.93 -2.05 19.86
N GLU A 155 5.77 -1.07 20.76
CA GLU A 155 5.17 -1.29 22.07
C GLU A 155 3.66 -1.59 22.00
N LYS A 156 3.15 -2.17 23.11
CA LYS A 156 1.72 -2.37 23.31
C LYS A 156 1.05 -1.09 23.81
N VAL A 157 -0.13 -0.81 23.26
CA VAL A 157 -1.06 0.22 23.73
C VAL A 157 -2.43 -0.39 23.99
N ASP A 158 -3.27 0.27 24.78
CA ASP A 158 -4.69 -0.10 24.85
C ASP A 158 -5.42 0.51 23.63
N PRO A 159 -5.95 -0.30 22.71
CA PRO A 159 -6.70 0.21 21.56
C PRO A 159 -7.92 1.08 21.96
N LYS A 160 -8.44 0.96 23.18
CA LYS A 160 -9.55 1.78 23.68
C LYS A 160 -9.12 3.18 24.10
N GLU A 161 -7.85 3.34 24.46
CA GLU A 161 -7.26 4.62 24.86
C GLU A 161 -6.53 5.31 23.71
N GLU A 162 -6.34 4.61 22.58
CA GLU A 162 -5.75 5.14 21.37
C GLU A 162 -6.65 6.24 20.78
N LYS A 163 -6.13 7.47 20.75
CA LYS A 163 -6.83 8.63 20.19
C LYS A 163 -6.32 8.95 18.80
N GLU A 164 -7.24 9.32 17.91
CA GLU A 164 -6.90 9.89 16.60
C GLU A 164 -5.93 11.07 16.80
N GLY A 165 -4.88 11.08 15.99
CA GLY A 165 -3.84 12.09 16.04
C GLY A 165 -2.75 11.76 15.04
N ASN A 166 -1.93 12.76 14.73
CA ASN A 166 -0.84 12.56 13.81
C ASN A 166 0.20 11.58 14.40
N ARG A 167 0.62 10.60 13.61
CA ARG A 167 1.68 9.63 13.94
C ARG A 167 2.82 9.66 12.93
N HIS A 168 2.88 10.69 12.07
CA HIS A 168 3.82 10.76 10.96
C HIS A 168 5.26 10.53 11.40
N GLU A 169 5.72 11.15 12.51
CA GLU A 169 7.08 10.99 13.03
C GLU A 169 7.48 9.52 13.26
N LYS A 170 6.54 8.67 13.71
CA LYS A 170 6.80 7.25 13.96
C LYS A 170 7.00 6.42 12.68
N ILE A 171 6.41 6.85 11.57
CA ILE A 171 6.47 6.15 10.28
C ILE A 171 7.01 7.04 9.16
N ALA A 172 7.78 8.07 9.51
CA ALA A 172 8.48 8.94 8.58
C ALA A 172 9.50 8.12 7.78
N VAL A 173 10.21 7.24 8.48
CA VAL A 173 11.05 6.16 7.95
C VAL A 173 10.86 4.96 8.88
N VAL A 174 10.52 3.79 8.32
CA VAL A 174 10.39 2.56 9.09
C VAL A 174 11.63 1.72 8.88
N GLU A 175 12.30 1.34 9.97
CA GLU A 175 13.45 0.45 9.93
C GLU A 175 13.07 -0.95 10.42
N GLU A 176 13.65 -1.98 9.80
CA GLU A 176 13.45 -3.38 10.19
C GLU A 176 13.87 -3.60 11.66
N GLY A 177 13.09 -4.38 12.41
CA GLY A 177 13.45 -4.75 13.78
C GLY A 177 12.32 -4.63 14.78
N GLY A 178 12.63 -4.21 15.99
CA GLY A 178 11.65 -3.98 17.05
C GLY A 178 12.14 -2.96 18.07
N GLU A 179 11.21 -2.43 18.86
CA GLU A 179 11.48 -1.57 20.01
C GLU A 179 10.87 -2.15 21.28
N GLY A 180 11.57 -1.99 22.40
CA GLY A 180 11.20 -2.50 23.72
C GLY A 180 10.59 -3.91 23.68
N SER A 181 9.33 -4.08 24.07
CA SER A 181 8.67 -5.40 24.09
C SER A 181 8.60 -6.09 22.71
N GLY A 182 8.54 -5.32 21.62
CA GLY A 182 8.59 -5.84 20.27
C GLY A 182 9.94 -6.45 19.89
N LYS A 183 11.05 -5.99 20.49
CA LYS A 183 12.38 -6.59 20.30
C LYS A 183 12.45 -7.97 20.97
N GLU A 184 11.93 -8.09 22.19
CA GLU A 184 11.89 -9.35 22.94
C GLU A 184 11.09 -10.42 22.19
N GLU A 185 9.95 -10.05 21.60
CA GLU A 185 9.14 -10.99 20.82
C GLU A 185 9.86 -11.47 19.54
N ARG A 186 10.60 -10.58 18.87
CA ARG A 186 11.42 -10.96 17.71
C ARG A 186 12.52 -11.94 18.07
N GLU A 187 13.23 -11.69 19.17
CA GLU A 187 14.29 -12.57 19.66
C GLU A 187 13.73 -13.95 20.03
N LYS A 188 12.60 -13.97 20.75
CA LYS A 188 11.89 -15.19 21.14
C LYS A 188 11.42 -16.03 19.94
N LEU A 189 10.88 -15.39 18.91
CA LEU A 189 10.44 -16.05 17.67
C LEU A 189 11.57 -16.24 16.65
N GLN A 190 12.80 -15.85 16.98
CA GLN A 190 13.98 -15.94 16.12
C GLN A 190 13.77 -15.29 14.74
N ILE A 191 13.06 -14.16 14.71
CA ILE A 191 12.80 -13.41 13.48
C ILE A 191 14.11 -12.75 13.03
N PRO A 192 14.61 -13.01 11.81
CA PRO A 192 15.85 -12.39 11.34
C PRO A 192 15.76 -10.87 11.26
N ASP A 193 16.84 -10.17 11.61
CA ASP A 193 16.95 -8.71 11.50
C ASP A 193 17.24 -8.22 10.07
N ASP A 194 17.75 -9.10 9.20
CA ASP A 194 17.91 -8.80 7.77
C ASP A 194 16.57 -8.96 7.04
N ILE A 195 16.24 -7.98 6.20
CA ILE A 195 14.97 -7.90 5.47
C ILE A 195 14.76 -9.13 4.58
N ALA A 196 15.77 -9.50 3.78
CA ALA A 196 15.66 -10.61 2.85
C ALA A 196 15.49 -11.95 3.60
N GLN A 197 16.21 -12.11 4.71
CA GLN A 197 16.07 -13.26 5.59
C GLN A 197 14.72 -13.29 6.30
N ARG A 198 14.19 -12.16 6.78
CA ARG A 198 12.84 -12.10 7.37
C ARG A 198 11.77 -12.49 6.36
N LYS A 199 11.81 -11.90 5.16
CA LYS A 199 10.86 -12.24 4.09
C LYS A 199 10.89 -13.73 3.80
N LYS A 200 12.10 -14.31 3.66
CA LYS A 200 12.30 -15.75 3.47
C LYS A 200 11.81 -16.58 4.65
N TYR A 201 12.06 -16.15 5.90
CA TYR A 201 11.60 -16.80 7.12
C TYR A 201 10.07 -16.94 7.12
N PHE A 202 9.37 -15.87 6.76
CA PHE A 202 7.92 -15.85 6.65
C PHE A 202 7.38 -16.38 5.32
N LEU A 203 8.19 -16.96 4.42
CA LEU A 203 7.67 -17.82 3.35
C LEU A 203 7.20 -19.18 3.90
N ASP A 204 7.72 -19.61 5.04
CA ASP A 204 7.25 -20.81 5.74
C ASP A 204 5.92 -20.54 6.46
N GLU A 205 4.90 -21.31 6.13
CA GLU A 205 3.57 -21.21 6.72
C GLU A 205 3.55 -21.52 8.22
N ASN A 206 4.41 -22.43 8.69
CA ASN A 206 4.51 -22.76 10.11
C ASN A 206 5.06 -21.57 10.90
N LYS A 207 6.06 -20.89 10.34
CA LYS A 207 6.63 -19.67 10.94
C LYS A 207 5.63 -18.52 10.99
N ARG A 208 4.79 -18.38 9.97
CA ARG A 208 3.67 -17.44 10.00
C ARG A 208 2.58 -17.83 11.00
N ASN A 209 2.29 -19.12 11.19
CA ASN A 209 1.35 -19.60 12.20
C ASN A 209 1.83 -19.34 13.63
N GLU A 210 3.15 -19.47 13.87
CA GLU A 210 3.78 -19.16 15.16
C GLU A 210 3.72 -17.67 15.52
N PHE A 211 3.69 -16.80 14.51
CA PHE A 211 3.58 -15.36 14.71
C PHE A 211 2.13 -14.92 14.93
N VAL A 212 1.91 -14.09 15.96
CA VAL A 212 0.60 -13.48 16.23
C VAL A 212 0.77 -11.96 16.20
N PHE A 213 -0.07 -11.31 15.39
CA PHE A 213 -0.34 -9.88 15.54
C PHE A 213 -1.21 -9.69 16.78
N GLU A 214 -0.55 -9.49 17.91
CA GLU A 214 -1.19 -9.38 19.22
C GLU A 214 -2.04 -8.12 19.31
N LYS A 215 -3.17 -8.24 19.98
CA LYS A 215 -4.02 -7.11 20.33
C LYS A 215 -3.21 -6.01 21.04
N GLY A 216 -3.31 -4.79 20.52
CA GLY A 216 -2.69 -3.60 21.10
C GLY A 216 -1.23 -3.39 20.74
N SER A 217 -0.53 -4.37 20.19
CA SER A 217 0.84 -4.18 19.70
C SER A 217 0.85 -3.27 18.48
N GLN A 218 1.80 -2.33 18.43
CA GLN A 218 2.01 -1.49 17.24
C GLN A 218 2.86 -2.25 16.22
N TYR A 219 2.39 -2.37 14.99
CA TYR A 219 3.15 -2.95 13.89
C TYR A 219 3.38 -1.89 12.82
N LEU A 220 4.62 -1.42 12.71
CA LEU A 220 5.01 -0.42 11.73
C LEU A 220 5.45 -1.14 10.47
N VAL A 221 4.87 -0.76 9.35
CA VAL A 221 5.04 -1.40 8.06
C VAL A 221 5.44 -0.34 7.06
N ASP A 222 6.38 -0.67 6.18
CA ASP A 222 6.62 0.08 4.96
C ASP A 222 6.64 -0.84 3.74
N PHE A 223 5.89 -0.43 2.72
CA PHE A 223 5.87 -1.03 1.40
C PHE A 223 6.22 0.05 0.37
N GLY A 224 7.51 0.18 0.09
CA GLY A 224 8.07 1.09 -0.92
C GLY A 224 8.84 0.31 -1.98
N ASN A 225 8.78 0.77 -3.23
CA ASN A 225 9.59 0.17 -4.29
C ASN A 225 9.83 1.12 -5.48
N PRO A 226 10.87 0.84 -6.28
CA PRO A 226 11.19 1.60 -7.50
C PRO A 226 10.34 1.20 -8.72
N TYR A 227 9.43 0.22 -8.59
CA TYR A 227 8.93 -0.52 -9.74
C TYR A 227 7.76 0.13 -10.47
N LEU A 228 7.01 1.04 -9.82
CA LEU A 228 5.88 1.74 -10.42
C LEU A 228 6.15 3.24 -10.48
N GLY A 229 6.23 3.76 -11.70
CA GLY A 229 6.26 5.20 -11.95
C GLY A 229 4.85 5.73 -12.21
N PHE A 230 4.28 6.45 -11.25
CA PHE A 230 2.93 7.01 -11.38
C PHE A 230 2.84 8.20 -12.34
N ASN A 231 3.93 8.96 -12.52
CA ASN A 231 3.96 10.12 -13.41
C ASN A 231 4.27 9.76 -14.88
N ASP A 232 5.09 8.74 -15.12
CA ASP A 232 5.48 8.31 -16.46
C ASP A 232 4.78 7.03 -16.93
N PHE A 233 3.91 6.48 -16.08
CA PHE A 233 3.14 5.26 -16.32
C PHE A 233 4.02 4.09 -16.72
N THR A 234 5.12 3.88 -15.99
CA THR A 234 6.05 2.77 -16.23
C THR A 234 5.97 1.70 -15.17
N LEU A 235 6.08 0.46 -15.61
CA LEU A 235 6.46 -0.69 -14.80
C LEU A 235 7.93 -1.00 -15.08
N ARG A 236 8.77 -0.89 -14.06
CA ARG A 236 10.23 -1.07 -14.11
C ARG A 236 10.59 -2.27 -13.25
N LEU A 237 10.78 -3.44 -13.85
CA LEU A 237 11.19 -4.66 -13.15
C LEU A 237 12.64 -5.03 -13.54
N PRO A 238 13.34 -5.87 -12.76
CA PRO A 238 14.67 -6.35 -13.12
C PRO A 238 14.69 -6.94 -14.54
N GLY A 239 15.40 -6.28 -15.46
CA GLY A 239 15.50 -6.70 -16.86
C GLY A 239 14.22 -6.58 -17.69
N PHE A 240 13.16 -5.92 -17.20
CA PHE A 240 11.89 -5.80 -17.90
C PHE A 240 11.26 -4.42 -17.68
N HIS A 241 10.96 -3.72 -18.77
CA HIS A 241 10.38 -2.38 -18.72
C HIS A 241 9.13 -2.32 -19.62
N LEU A 242 8.05 -1.72 -19.10
CA LEU A 242 6.79 -1.62 -19.82
C LEU A 242 6.14 -0.27 -19.56
N HIS A 243 5.82 0.47 -20.62
CA HIS A 243 4.91 1.61 -20.54
C HIS A 243 3.47 1.12 -20.52
N VAL A 244 2.75 1.42 -19.43
CA VAL A 244 1.39 0.94 -19.20
C VAL A 244 0.31 1.95 -19.58
N ALA A 245 0.67 3.20 -19.92
CA ALA A 245 -0.27 4.28 -20.24
C ALA A 245 -1.39 3.88 -21.23
N LYS A 246 -1.03 3.17 -22.32
CA LYS A 246 -1.97 2.72 -23.35
C LYS A 246 -2.99 1.67 -22.91
N TYR A 247 -2.81 1.08 -21.71
CA TYR A 247 -3.73 0.09 -21.14
C TYR A 247 -4.63 0.70 -20.04
N ILE A 248 -4.48 1.99 -19.76
CA ILE A 248 -5.27 2.74 -18.78
C ILE A 248 -6.44 3.41 -19.51
N ASP A 249 -7.66 3.20 -19.02
CA ASP A 249 -8.90 3.80 -19.51
C ASP A 249 -9.91 4.07 -18.37
N ALA A 250 -11.13 4.51 -18.70
CA ALA A 250 -12.15 4.92 -17.71
C ALA A 250 -12.56 3.76 -16.81
N ARG A 251 -12.38 2.55 -17.30
CA ARG A 251 -12.61 1.32 -16.58
C ARG A 251 -11.29 0.72 -16.13
N LYS A 252 -10.14 1.38 -16.11
CA LYS A 252 -8.84 0.77 -15.75
C LYS A 252 -7.92 1.71 -14.98
N HIS A 253 -8.42 2.87 -14.59
CA HIS A 253 -7.67 3.93 -13.96
C HIS A 253 -7.52 3.78 -12.43
N LYS A 254 -7.80 2.58 -11.89
CA LYS A 254 -7.81 2.31 -10.45
C LYS A 254 -6.84 1.20 -10.10
N LEU A 255 -5.89 1.49 -9.21
CA LEU A 255 -5.00 0.53 -8.58
C LEU A 255 -5.33 0.51 -7.08
N ARG A 256 -5.74 -0.65 -6.58
CA ARG A 256 -6.13 -0.82 -5.17
C ARG A 256 -5.10 -1.67 -4.46
N TYR A 257 -4.61 -1.20 -3.32
CA TYR A 257 -3.87 -1.99 -2.35
C TYR A 257 -4.80 -2.32 -1.19
N THR A 258 -4.79 -3.57 -0.77
CA THR A 258 -5.67 -4.08 0.27
C THR A 258 -4.86 -4.85 1.28
N LEU A 259 -4.99 -4.50 2.55
CA LEU A 259 -4.69 -5.38 3.67
C LEU A 259 -5.98 -6.10 4.04
N THR A 260 -6.01 -7.42 3.93
CA THR A 260 -7.19 -8.23 4.21
C THR A 260 -6.91 -9.27 5.27
N ASN A 261 -7.93 -9.60 6.06
CA ASN A 261 -7.95 -10.73 6.95
C ASN A 261 -8.61 -11.91 6.24
N LYS A 262 -7.78 -12.83 5.75
CA LYS A 262 -8.21 -14.00 4.98
C LYS A 262 -9.17 -14.91 5.75
N LYS A 263 -8.98 -15.06 7.07
CA LYS A 263 -9.82 -15.93 7.90
C LYS A 263 -11.23 -15.36 8.09
N LEU A 264 -11.34 -14.04 8.18
CA LEU A 264 -12.63 -13.36 8.32
C LEU A 264 -13.27 -13.00 6.99
N ASP A 265 -12.53 -13.11 5.87
CA ASP A 265 -12.92 -12.63 4.54
C ASP A 265 -13.34 -11.16 4.58
N ARG A 266 -12.51 -10.32 5.22
CA ARG A 266 -12.80 -8.90 5.45
C ARG A 266 -11.56 -8.03 5.30
N GLU A 267 -11.76 -6.86 4.69
CA GLU A 267 -10.72 -5.82 4.60
C GLU A 267 -10.37 -5.25 5.98
N VAL A 268 -9.09 -4.97 6.18
CA VAL A 268 -8.56 -4.23 7.33
C VAL A 268 -8.24 -2.79 6.91
N LEU A 269 -7.62 -2.61 5.74
CA LEU A 269 -7.23 -1.32 5.20
C LEU A 269 -7.27 -1.38 3.67
N VAL A 270 -7.92 -0.41 3.04
CA VAL A 270 -8.00 -0.28 1.58
C VAL A 270 -7.42 1.07 1.16
N ILE A 271 -6.44 1.05 0.25
CA ILE A 271 -5.85 2.24 -0.36
C ILE A 271 -6.12 2.21 -1.86
N LEU A 272 -6.72 3.27 -2.39
CA LEU A 272 -7.12 3.37 -3.79
C LEU A 272 -6.42 4.54 -4.49
N PHE A 273 -5.56 4.18 -5.44
CA PHE A 273 -4.91 5.08 -6.38
C PHE A 273 -5.81 5.20 -7.61
N THR A 274 -6.33 6.39 -7.87
CA THR A 274 -7.26 6.68 -8.98
C THR A 274 -6.64 7.70 -9.92
N LEU A 275 -6.47 7.38 -11.19
CA LEU A 275 -6.04 8.32 -12.22
C LEU A 275 -7.26 9.04 -12.80
N LEU A 276 -7.39 10.32 -12.50
CA LEU A 276 -8.44 11.18 -13.04
C LEU A 276 -7.92 11.84 -14.32
N VAL A 277 -8.77 11.94 -15.34
CA VAL A 277 -8.41 12.65 -16.58
C VAL A 277 -8.46 14.15 -16.29
N GLU A 278 -7.38 14.85 -16.58
CA GLU A 278 -7.31 16.30 -16.37
C GLU A 278 -8.43 17.02 -17.15
N GLY A 279 -9.19 17.88 -16.45
CA GLY A 279 -10.33 18.59 -17.03
C GLY A 279 -11.61 17.77 -17.21
N SER A 280 -11.66 16.53 -16.71
CA SER A 280 -12.92 15.80 -16.55
C SER A 280 -13.72 16.33 -15.36
N ASP A 281 -15.05 16.17 -15.38
CA ASP A 281 -15.92 16.61 -14.29
C ASP A 281 -15.50 16.02 -12.94
N GLU A 282 -15.09 14.74 -12.93
CA GLU A 282 -14.58 14.08 -11.71
C GLU A 282 -13.29 14.73 -11.18
N GLU A 283 -12.35 15.10 -12.07
CA GLU A 283 -11.12 15.79 -11.67
C GLU A 283 -11.40 17.20 -11.16
N ILE A 284 -12.29 17.95 -11.84
CA ILE A 284 -12.65 19.31 -11.46
C ILE A 284 -13.33 19.33 -10.08
N VAL A 285 -14.31 18.44 -9.85
CA VAL A 285 -14.99 18.32 -8.56
C VAL A 285 -14.01 18.00 -7.44
N GLU A 286 -13.10 17.04 -7.66
CA GLU A 286 -12.08 16.69 -6.65
C GLU A 286 -11.14 17.87 -6.37
N ARG A 287 -10.65 18.53 -7.43
CA ARG A 287 -9.76 19.69 -7.33
C ARG A 287 -10.39 20.81 -6.53
N ASP A 288 -11.65 21.13 -6.82
CA ASP A 288 -12.34 22.26 -6.21
C ASP A 288 -12.76 21.95 -4.76
N SER A 289 -13.14 20.70 -4.47
CA SER A 289 -13.41 20.25 -3.09
C SER A 289 -12.18 20.38 -2.21
N SER A 290 -11.01 20.01 -2.73
CA SER A 290 -9.74 20.12 -2.01
C SER A 290 -9.27 21.56 -1.77
N ALA A 291 -9.76 22.54 -2.54
CA ALA A 291 -9.47 23.95 -2.34
C ALA A 291 -10.30 24.56 -1.19
N SER A 292 -11.51 24.02 -0.96
CA SER A 292 -12.43 24.53 0.08
C SER A 292 -12.14 24.05 1.50
N GLU A 293 -11.37 22.96 1.66
CA GLU A 293 -10.94 22.47 2.99
C GLU A 293 -9.70 23.20 3.53
N GLY A 294 -9.09 24.09 2.72
CA GLY A 294 -7.89 24.86 3.07
C GLY A 294 -8.12 26.35 3.37
N GLU A 295 -9.37 26.82 3.39
CA GLU A 295 -9.78 28.16 3.89
C GLU A 295 -10.36 28.06 5.31
#